data_AF-A0A7Z0QD51-F1
#
_entry.id   AF-A0A7Z0QD51-F1
#
_cell.length_a   1.000
_cell.length_b   1.000
_cell.length_c   1.000
_cell.angle_alpha   90.00
_cell.angle_beta   90.00
_cell.angle_gamma   90.00
#
_symmetry.space_group_name_H-M   'P 1'
#
loop_
_entity.id
_entity.type
_entity.pdbx_description
1 polymer ?
#
loop_
_entity_poly.entity_id
_entity_poly.type
_entity_poly.pdbx_seq_one_letter_code
_entity_poly.pdbx_strand_id
1 'polypeptide(L)'
;MPLSATHVLLEMPRERPGLEAAWLAKATEAEALWSAAQVDREFHDRVHLLHADGIPDLAAFARETLDELKQQDCAAAFELYADGYGMFSREFGLMVRLGFFIHDGVCYRMDPPSTLTLQAVRQAAVGLCAVGEDWGDGLFVLTPERHLHVHRKSDAEAWQSKRRAMGRFTVINV
;
A
#
# COMPACT_ATOMS: atom_id res chain seq x y z
N MET A 1 21.66 6.82 -8.52
CA MET A 1 20.88 8.07 -8.69
C MET A 1 20.10 8.30 -7.41
N PRO A 2 19.99 9.52 -6.85
CA PRO A 2 19.04 9.74 -5.78
C PRO A 2 17.65 9.61 -6.42
N LEU A 3 16.92 8.55 -6.09
CA LEU A 3 15.49 8.49 -6.31
C LEU A 3 14.94 9.74 -5.60
N SER A 4 14.47 10.74 -6.35
CA SER A 4 13.77 11.85 -5.74
C SER A 4 12.67 11.27 -4.87
N ALA A 5 12.60 11.65 -3.59
CA ALA A 5 11.68 11.05 -2.63
C ALA A 5 10.25 11.00 -3.19
N THR A 6 9.82 9.79 -3.55
CA THR A 6 8.56 9.53 -4.23
C THR A 6 7.53 9.24 -3.16
N HIS A 7 6.41 9.97 -3.17
CA HIS A 7 5.40 9.87 -2.12
C HIS A 7 4.09 9.30 -2.66
N VAL A 8 3.37 8.58 -1.81
CA VAL A 8 1.96 8.23 -2.04
C VAL A 8 1.10 9.00 -1.05
N LEU A 9 -0.02 9.54 -1.52
CA LEU A 9 -0.99 10.21 -0.67
C LEU A 9 -2.11 9.23 -0.35
N LEU A 10 -2.30 8.93 0.93
CA LEU A 10 -3.33 8.04 1.41
C LEU A 10 -4.41 8.84 2.16
N GLU A 11 -5.66 8.39 2.02
CA GLU A 11 -6.81 8.98 2.69
C GLU A 11 -7.76 7.90 3.24
N MET A 12 -8.20 8.09 4.47
CA MET A 12 -9.26 7.31 5.09
C MET A 12 -10.60 8.05 4.98
N PRO A 13 -11.63 7.49 4.31
CA PRO A 13 -12.97 8.05 4.29
C PRO A 13 -13.58 8.16 5.69
N ARG A 14 -13.95 9.38 6.12
CA ARG A 14 -14.52 9.64 7.46
C ARG A 14 -15.99 9.27 7.62
N GLU A 15 -16.73 9.25 6.51
CA GLU A 15 -18.20 9.14 6.50
C GLU A 15 -18.70 7.69 6.40
N ARG A 16 -17.83 6.69 6.60
CA ARG A 16 -18.17 5.27 6.47
C ARG A 16 -18.02 4.55 7.82
N PRO A 17 -19.10 4.49 8.63
CA PRO A 17 -19.09 3.72 9.89
C PRO A 17 -18.65 2.28 9.65
N GLY A 18 -17.79 1.76 10.52
CA GLY A 18 -17.30 0.38 10.44
C GLY A 18 -16.27 0.09 9.34
N LEU A 19 -15.89 1.10 8.54
CA LEU A 19 -14.88 0.94 7.49
C LEU A 19 -13.58 0.39 8.03
N GLU A 20 -13.06 0.96 9.12
CA GLU A 20 -11.79 0.56 9.74
C GLU A 20 -11.79 -0.92 10.13
N ALA A 21 -12.84 -1.36 10.83
CA ALA A 21 -12.97 -2.73 11.28
C ALA A 21 -13.10 -3.71 10.09
N ALA A 22 -13.91 -3.35 9.08
CA ALA A 22 -14.07 -4.17 7.89
C ALA A 22 -12.77 -4.27 7.07
N TRP A 23 -12.05 -3.15 6.95
CA TRP A 23 -10.79 -3.07 6.22
C TRP A 23 -9.68 -3.86 6.92
N LEU A 24 -9.54 -3.73 8.25
CA LEU A 24 -8.61 -4.55 9.04
C LEU A 24 -8.96 -6.04 9.00
N ALA A 25 -10.25 -6.40 9.09
CA ALA A 25 -10.68 -7.79 8.98
C ALA A 25 -10.28 -8.39 7.63
N LYS A 26 -10.41 -7.61 6.54
CA LYS A 26 -9.94 -8.01 5.21
C LYS A 26 -8.41 -8.12 5.14
N ALA A 27 -7.67 -7.26 5.82
CA ALA A 27 -6.21 -7.35 5.85
C ALA A 27 -5.74 -8.63 6.54
N THR A 28 -6.39 -9.03 7.65
CA THR A 28 -6.15 -10.32 8.31
C THR A 28 -6.48 -11.51 7.41
N GLU A 29 -7.59 -11.44 6.65
CA GLU A 29 -7.95 -12.46 5.66
C GLU A 29 -6.89 -12.56 4.54
N ALA A 30 -6.41 -11.42 4.04
CA ALA A 30 -5.35 -11.36 3.04
C ALA A 30 -4.03 -11.94 3.58
N GLU A 31 -3.67 -11.66 4.82
CA GLU A 31 -2.48 -12.22 5.47
C GLU A 31 -2.57 -13.75 5.60
N ALA A 32 -3.73 -14.28 6.01
CA ALA A 32 -3.92 -15.73 6.07
C ALA A 32 -3.80 -16.39 4.68
N LEU A 33 -4.34 -15.76 3.64
CA LEU A 33 -4.21 -16.23 2.25
C LEU A 33 -2.78 -16.10 1.72
N TRP A 34 -2.07 -15.03 2.08
CA TRP A 34 -0.66 -14.83 1.75
C TRP A 34 0.20 -15.91 2.37
N SER A 35 0.09 -16.11 3.68
CA SER A 35 0.72 -17.19 4.43
C SER A 35 0.43 -18.56 3.81
N ALA A 36 -0.83 -18.84 3.44
CA ALA A 36 -1.20 -20.09 2.75
C ALA A 36 -0.57 -20.22 1.35
N ALA A 37 -0.44 -19.12 0.61
CA ALA A 37 0.20 -19.12 -0.69
C ALA A 37 1.69 -19.49 -0.59
N GLN A 38 2.38 -19.04 0.47
CA GLN A 38 3.81 -19.28 0.69
C GLN A 38 4.19 -20.74 0.96
N VAL A 39 3.22 -21.58 1.36
CA VAL A 39 3.46 -23.03 1.54
C VAL A 39 3.80 -23.72 0.21
N ASP A 40 3.33 -23.17 -0.90
CA ASP A 40 3.62 -23.64 -2.25
C ASP A 40 5.01 -23.15 -2.69
N ARG A 41 5.96 -24.08 -2.77
CA ARG A 41 7.36 -23.78 -3.11
C ARG A 41 7.51 -23.16 -4.50
N GLU A 42 6.75 -23.62 -5.49
CA GLU A 42 6.84 -23.06 -6.85
C GLU A 42 6.39 -21.60 -6.84
N PHE A 43 5.30 -21.31 -6.11
CA PHE A 43 4.85 -19.94 -5.93
C PHE A 43 5.88 -19.09 -5.17
N HIS A 44 6.40 -19.59 -4.06
CA HIS A 44 7.42 -18.93 -3.25
C HIS A 44 8.64 -18.53 -4.10
N ASP A 45 9.19 -19.45 -4.89
CA ASP A 45 10.34 -19.19 -5.77
C ASP A 45 10.01 -18.13 -6.84
N ARG A 46 8.78 -18.13 -7.36
CA ARG A 46 8.33 -17.14 -8.35
C ARG A 46 8.19 -15.73 -7.78
N VAL A 47 8.03 -15.59 -6.47
CA VAL A 47 7.87 -14.29 -5.80
C VAL A 47 9.04 -13.92 -4.89
N HIS A 48 10.20 -14.59 -5.05
CA HIS A 48 11.38 -14.40 -4.19
C HIS A 48 11.82 -12.93 -4.06
N LEU A 49 11.62 -12.11 -5.09
CA LEU A 49 11.94 -10.68 -5.04
C LEU A 49 11.12 -9.92 -3.99
N LEU A 50 9.91 -10.36 -3.66
CA LEU A 50 9.13 -9.79 -2.56
C LEU A 50 9.71 -10.14 -1.20
N HIS A 51 10.49 -11.22 -1.09
CA HIS A 51 11.07 -11.71 0.16
C HIS A 51 12.50 -11.27 0.40
N ALA A 52 13.14 -10.60 -0.57
CA ALA A 52 14.58 -10.36 -0.60
C ALA A 52 15.12 -9.70 0.69
N ASP A 53 14.31 -8.86 1.34
CA ASP A 53 14.69 -8.10 2.55
C ASP A 53 13.73 -8.34 3.73
N GLY A 54 12.89 -9.37 3.62
CA GLY A 54 11.85 -9.72 4.60
C GLY A 54 10.55 -10.14 3.91
N ILE A 55 9.73 -10.88 4.64
CA ILE A 55 8.41 -11.32 4.14
C ILE A 55 7.39 -10.22 4.46
N PRO A 56 6.63 -9.73 3.46
CA PRO A 56 5.51 -8.81 3.68
C PRO A 56 4.54 -9.33 4.75
N ASP A 57 4.16 -8.47 5.69
CA ASP A 57 3.11 -8.72 6.69
C ASP A 57 1.94 -7.76 6.44
N LEU A 58 0.92 -8.26 5.74
CA LEU A 58 -0.20 -7.43 5.28
C LEU A 58 -1.07 -6.95 6.45
N ALA A 59 -1.14 -7.72 7.53
CA ALA A 59 -1.94 -7.37 8.70
C ALA A 59 -1.24 -6.31 9.56
N ALA A 60 0.07 -6.42 9.76
CA ALA A 60 0.87 -5.42 10.45
C ALA A 60 0.88 -4.10 9.69
N PHE A 61 1.22 -4.13 8.39
CA PHE A 61 1.20 -2.94 7.53
C PHE A 61 -0.15 -2.23 7.58
N ALA A 62 -1.25 -2.98 7.52
CA ALA A 62 -2.60 -2.42 7.57
C ALA A 62 -2.85 -1.64 8.86
N ARG A 63 -2.48 -2.22 10.01
CA ARG A 63 -2.64 -1.56 11.32
C ARG A 63 -1.80 -0.29 11.42
N GLU A 64 -0.53 -0.37 11.04
CA GLU A 64 0.39 0.78 11.09
C GLU A 64 -0.09 1.92 10.19
N THR A 65 -0.54 1.59 8.97
CA THR A 65 -1.10 2.57 8.04
C THR A 65 -2.35 3.25 8.60
N LEU A 66 -3.25 2.48 9.22
CA LEU A 66 -4.46 3.02 9.84
C LEU A 66 -4.12 3.93 11.02
N ASP A 67 -3.20 3.52 11.89
CA ASP A 67 -2.78 4.30 13.06
C ASP A 67 -2.13 5.63 12.64
N GLU A 68 -1.26 5.62 11.62
CA GLU A 68 -0.68 6.83 11.05
C GLU A 68 -1.78 7.73 10.47
N LEU A 69 -2.68 7.19 9.64
CA LEU A 69 -3.78 7.97 9.07
C LEU A 69 -4.64 8.62 10.16
N LYS A 70 -4.91 7.93 11.26
CA LYS A 70 -5.65 8.50 12.41
C LYS A 70 -4.90 9.66 13.08
N GLN A 71 -3.60 9.51 13.29
CA GLN A 71 -2.75 10.57 13.86
C GLN A 71 -2.67 11.80 12.94
N GLN A 72 -2.81 11.57 11.63
CA GLN A 72 -2.63 12.54 10.57
C GLN A 72 -3.94 13.15 10.06
N ASP A 73 -4.99 13.21 10.88
CA ASP A 73 -6.32 13.73 10.50
C ASP A 73 -6.90 13.02 9.25
N CYS A 74 -6.78 11.69 9.18
CA CYS A 74 -7.28 10.82 8.09
C CYS A 74 -6.63 11.03 6.70
N ALA A 75 -5.57 11.83 6.58
CA ALA A 75 -4.85 12.02 5.33
C ALA A 75 -3.34 12.19 5.58
N ALA A 76 -2.53 11.34 4.95
CA ALA A 76 -1.09 11.30 5.15
C ALA A 76 -0.34 11.04 3.84
N ALA A 77 0.78 11.73 3.66
CA ALA A 77 1.75 11.42 2.62
C ALA A 77 2.78 10.44 3.19
N PHE A 78 3.00 9.33 2.49
CA PHE A 78 4.01 8.33 2.84
C PHE A 78 5.13 8.36 1.81
N GLU A 79 6.37 8.44 2.28
CA GLU A 79 7.54 8.32 1.41
C GLU A 79 7.80 6.85 1.07
N LEU A 80 7.88 6.53 -0.22
CA LEU A 80 8.34 5.23 -0.69
C LEU A 80 9.81 5.07 -0.32
N TYR A 81 10.19 3.86 0.11
CA TYR A 81 11.56 3.54 0.53
C TYR A 81 12.08 4.30 1.76
N ALA A 82 11.20 4.89 2.57
CA ALA A 82 11.59 5.55 3.83
C ALA A 82 12.30 4.62 4.83
N ASP A 83 12.01 3.32 4.73
CA ASP A 83 12.62 2.24 5.50
C ASP A 83 13.97 1.77 4.92
N GLY A 84 14.43 2.34 3.81
CA GLY A 84 15.69 2.02 3.13
C GLY A 84 15.68 0.72 2.31
N TYR A 85 14.80 -0.24 2.65
CA TYR A 85 14.70 -1.55 2.00
C TYR A 85 13.46 -1.70 1.10
N GLY A 86 12.53 -0.75 1.17
CA GLY A 86 11.32 -0.72 0.36
C GLY A 86 10.25 -1.73 0.79
N MET A 87 10.27 -2.19 2.04
CA MET A 87 9.23 -3.07 2.59
C MET A 87 7.87 -2.39 2.50
N PHE A 88 7.79 -1.14 2.97
CA PHE A 88 6.58 -0.32 2.84
C PHE A 88 6.06 -0.31 1.39
N SER A 89 6.95 -0.10 0.42
CA SER A 89 6.59 0.00 -0.99
C SER A 89 6.08 -1.33 -1.56
N ARG A 90 6.62 -2.46 -1.10
CA ARG A 90 6.17 -3.82 -1.48
C ARG A 90 4.79 -4.12 -0.91
N GLU A 91 4.62 -3.92 0.40
CA GLU A 91 3.35 -4.17 1.10
C GLU A 91 2.24 -3.26 0.57
N PHE A 92 2.53 -1.97 0.40
CA PHE A 92 1.61 -1.02 -0.21
C PHE A 92 1.23 -1.45 -1.64
N GLY A 93 2.21 -1.82 -2.47
CA GLY A 93 1.98 -2.29 -3.83
C GLY A 93 1.09 -3.54 -3.89
N LEU A 94 1.28 -4.49 -2.97
CA LEU A 94 0.43 -5.68 -2.82
C LEU A 94 -1.00 -5.28 -2.45
N MET A 95 -1.15 -4.43 -1.44
CA MET A 95 -2.46 -4.00 -0.95
C MET A 95 -3.25 -3.19 -1.99
N VAL A 96 -2.58 -2.34 -2.78
CA VAL A 96 -3.19 -1.66 -3.93
C VAL A 96 -3.72 -2.67 -4.95
N ARG A 97 -2.92 -3.67 -5.33
CA ARG A 97 -3.34 -4.71 -6.30
C ARG A 97 -4.47 -5.60 -5.78
N LEU A 98 -4.53 -5.78 -4.45
CA LEU A 98 -5.61 -6.49 -3.78
C LEU A 98 -6.87 -5.65 -3.58
N GLY A 99 -6.84 -4.36 -3.92
CA GLY A 99 -8.00 -3.47 -3.85
C GLY A 99 -8.25 -2.86 -2.48
N PHE A 100 -7.28 -2.89 -1.56
CA PHE A 100 -7.39 -2.18 -0.28
C PHE A 100 -7.27 -0.66 -0.41
N PHE A 101 -6.69 -0.21 -1.51
CA PHE A 101 -6.46 1.18 -1.84
C PHE A 101 -6.88 1.46 -3.28
N ILE A 102 -7.81 2.40 -3.48
CA ILE A 102 -8.32 2.77 -4.79
C ILE A 102 -7.86 4.20 -5.09
N HIS A 103 -7.17 4.40 -6.21
CA HIS A 103 -6.75 5.73 -6.63
C HIS A 103 -7.94 6.52 -7.20
N ASP A 104 -8.22 7.70 -6.64
CA ASP A 104 -9.35 8.56 -7.04
C ASP A 104 -8.97 9.66 -8.05
N GLY A 105 -7.75 9.61 -8.58
CA GLY A 105 -7.17 10.63 -9.46
C GLY A 105 -6.22 11.59 -8.75
N VAL A 106 -6.29 11.67 -7.42
CA VAL A 106 -5.42 12.51 -6.59
C VAL A 106 -4.69 11.70 -5.54
N CYS A 107 -5.41 10.82 -4.84
CA CYS A 107 -4.89 10.04 -3.73
C CYS A 107 -5.41 8.61 -3.78
N TYR A 108 -4.79 7.75 -2.99
CA TYR A 108 -5.30 6.43 -2.71
C TYR A 108 -6.24 6.49 -1.52
N ARG A 109 -7.47 6.03 -1.71
CA ARG A 109 -8.49 5.95 -0.67
C ARG A 109 -8.59 4.52 -0.16
N MET A 110 -8.66 4.39 1.16
CA MET A 110 -8.93 3.09 1.79
C MET A 110 -10.31 2.57 1.39
N ASP A 111 -10.37 1.33 0.93
CA ASP A 111 -11.61 0.61 0.64
C ASP A 111 -11.43 -0.89 0.94
N PRO A 112 -12.35 -1.55 1.67
CA PRO A 112 -12.22 -2.98 1.91
C PRO A 112 -12.49 -3.75 0.62
N PRO A 113 -11.61 -4.66 0.20
CA PRO A 113 -11.86 -5.46 -0.98
C PRO A 113 -13.11 -6.33 -0.79
N SER A 114 -13.96 -6.38 -1.82
CA SER A 114 -15.22 -7.12 -1.79
C SER A 114 -15.01 -8.64 -1.76
N THR A 115 -13.93 -9.12 -2.37
CA THR A 115 -13.60 -10.55 -2.43
C THR A 115 -12.09 -10.73 -2.39
N LEU A 116 -11.63 -11.64 -1.52
CA LEU A 116 -10.25 -12.10 -1.48
C LEU A 116 -10.24 -13.60 -1.73
N THR A 117 -9.30 -14.04 -2.55
CA THR A 117 -9.07 -15.46 -2.83
C THR A 117 -7.58 -15.73 -2.85
N LEU A 118 -7.21 -16.99 -2.62
CA LEU A 118 -5.81 -17.42 -2.75
C LEU A 118 -5.27 -17.10 -4.15
N GLN A 119 -6.08 -17.28 -5.19
CA GLN A 119 -5.72 -16.94 -6.56
C GLN A 119 -5.45 -15.44 -6.73
N ALA A 120 -6.30 -14.58 -6.18
CA ALA A 120 -6.12 -13.13 -6.26
C ALA A 120 -4.83 -12.68 -5.57
N VAL A 121 -4.51 -13.25 -4.39
CA VAL A 121 -3.25 -12.99 -3.68
C VAL A 121 -2.04 -13.44 -4.50
N ARG A 122 -2.08 -14.64 -5.07
CA ARG A 122 -1.01 -15.13 -5.93
C ARG A 122 -0.81 -14.25 -7.17
N GLN A 123 -1.90 -13.84 -7.81
CA GLN A 123 -1.85 -12.96 -8.99
C GLN A 123 -1.34 -11.56 -8.64
N ALA A 124 -1.74 -10.99 -7.51
CA ALA A 124 -1.24 -9.70 -7.04
C ALA A 124 0.28 -9.75 -6.80
N ALA A 125 0.77 -10.79 -6.13
CA ALA A 125 2.18 -10.96 -5.83
C ALA A 125 3.04 -11.21 -7.07
N VAL A 126 2.62 -12.13 -7.95
CA VAL A 126 3.32 -12.36 -9.23
C VAL A 126 3.30 -11.10 -10.09
N GLY A 127 2.16 -10.40 -10.14
CA GLY A 127 2.04 -9.16 -10.89
C GLY A 127 2.94 -8.06 -10.37
N LEU A 128 3.18 -7.99 -9.05
CA LEU A 128 4.12 -7.06 -8.44
C LEU A 128 5.58 -7.47 -8.70
N CYS A 129 5.90 -8.77 -8.68
CA CYS A 129 7.24 -9.24 -9.08
C CYS A 129 7.55 -8.98 -10.55
N ALA A 130 6.53 -9.01 -11.42
CA ALA A 130 6.68 -8.76 -12.84
C ALA A 130 7.11 -7.32 -13.18
N VAL A 131 7.07 -6.40 -12.21
CA VAL A 131 7.64 -5.05 -12.38
C VAL A 131 9.07 -4.92 -11.86
N GLY A 132 9.73 -6.03 -11.55
CA GLY A 132 11.16 -6.02 -11.22
C GLY A 132 12.00 -5.61 -12.42
N GLU A 133 13.06 -4.85 -12.16
CA GLU A 133 14.04 -4.41 -13.15
C GLU A 133 15.40 -5.03 -12.88
N ASP A 134 16.11 -5.39 -13.94
CA ASP A 134 17.53 -5.70 -13.89
C ASP A 134 18.31 -4.38 -13.82
N TRP A 135 18.97 -4.14 -12.70
CA TRP A 135 19.81 -2.95 -12.47
C TRP A 135 21.26 -3.20 -12.88
N GLY A 136 21.55 -4.33 -13.52
CA GLY A 136 22.89 -4.77 -13.91
C GLY A 136 23.53 -5.68 -12.86
N ASP A 137 24.59 -6.37 -13.28
CA ASP A 137 25.38 -7.29 -12.42
C ASP A 137 24.56 -8.41 -11.74
N GLY A 138 23.41 -8.76 -12.33
CA GLY A 138 22.49 -9.78 -11.79
C GLY A 138 21.63 -9.28 -10.62
N LEU A 139 21.62 -7.97 -10.36
CA LEU A 139 20.78 -7.37 -9.33
C LEU A 139 19.39 -7.06 -9.89
N PHE A 140 18.40 -7.86 -9.51
CA PHE A 140 16.99 -7.58 -9.77
C PHE A 140 16.37 -6.84 -8.60
N VAL A 141 15.80 -5.66 -8.87
CA VAL A 141 15.16 -4.81 -7.86
C VAL A 141 13.68 -4.66 -8.19
N LEU A 142 12.83 -4.83 -7.18
CA LEU A 142 11.41 -4.60 -7.31
C LEU A 142 11.13 -3.09 -7.36
N THR A 143 10.41 -2.60 -8.37
CA THR A 143 10.05 -1.18 -8.51
C THR A 143 8.52 -0.95 -8.48
N PRO A 144 7.85 -1.08 -7.30
CA PRO A 144 6.41 -0.87 -7.16
C PRO A 144 5.91 0.45 -7.78
N GLU A 145 6.69 1.52 -7.66
CA GLU A 145 6.34 2.88 -8.07
C GLU A 145 5.96 2.99 -9.55
N ARG A 146 6.46 2.09 -10.41
CA ARG A 146 6.14 2.10 -11.85
C ARG A 146 4.65 1.87 -12.10
N HIS A 147 3.95 1.19 -11.20
CA HIS A 147 2.52 0.89 -11.28
C HIS A 147 1.71 1.63 -10.21
N LEU A 148 2.33 2.56 -9.49
CA LEU A 148 1.65 3.38 -8.48
C LEU A 148 1.51 4.82 -8.97
N HIS A 149 0.45 5.48 -8.52
CA HIS A 149 0.27 6.91 -8.67
C HIS A 149 1.03 7.62 -7.56
N VAL A 150 2.13 8.23 -7.94
CA VAL A 150 3.06 8.85 -7.01
C VAL A 150 3.17 10.35 -7.22
N HIS A 151 3.53 11.04 -6.16
CA HIS A 151 3.71 12.49 -6.11
C HIS A 151 5.15 12.83 -5.74
N ARG A 152 5.59 14.02 -6.15
CA ARG A 152 6.76 14.64 -5.53
C ARG A 152 6.40 15.02 -4.09
N LYS A 153 7.41 15.02 -3.21
CA LYS A 153 7.24 15.39 -1.79
C LYS A 153 6.41 16.66 -1.58
N SER A 154 6.80 17.76 -2.22
CA SER A 154 6.12 19.06 -2.08
C SER A 154 4.65 19.01 -2.48
N ASP A 155 4.33 18.24 -3.52
CA ASP A 155 2.97 18.12 -4.04
C ASP A 155 2.13 17.27 -3.08
N ALA A 156 2.70 16.18 -2.56
CA ALA A 156 2.06 15.31 -1.57
C ALA A 156 1.74 16.06 -0.27
N GLU A 157 2.69 16.82 0.27
CA GLU A 157 2.53 17.63 1.48
C GLU A 157 1.51 18.76 1.30
N ALA A 158 1.49 19.39 0.12
CA ALA A 158 0.50 20.41 -0.22
C ALA A 158 -0.91 19.82 -0.28
N TRP A 159 -1.07 18.66 -0.92
CA TRP A 159 -2.36 17.96 -0.99
C TRP A 159 -2.84 17.45 0.37
N GLN A 160 -1.95 16.87 1.17
CA GLN A 160 -2.22 16.47 2.55
C GLN A 160 -2.75 17.65 3.37
N SER A 161 -2.05 18.78 3.32
CA SER A 161 -2.46 20.01 4.01
C SER A 161 -3.84 20.50 3.55
N LYS A 162 -4.10 20.48 2.24
CA LYS A 162 -5.39 20.86 1.66
C LYS A 162 -6.52 19.93 2.12
N ARG A 163 -6.32 18.61 2.08
CA ARG A 163 -7.32 17.60 2.51
C ARG A 163 -7.68 17.78 3.99
N ARG A 164 -6.68 17.99 4.84
CA ARG A 164 -6.90 18.29 6.27
C ARG A 164 -7.74 19.53 6.49
N ALA A 165 -7.42 20.61 5.77
CA ALA A 165 -8.18 21.85 5.85
C ALA A 165 -9.64 21.63 5.41
N MET A 166 -9.86 21.01 4.25
CA MET A 166 -11.21 20.72 3.73
C MET A 166 -12.03 19.87 4.69
N GLY A 167 -11.43 18.84 5.27
CA GLY A 167 -12.11 17.97 6.24
C GLY A 167 -12.47 18.66 7.56
N ARG A 168 -11.86 19.80 7.90
CA ARG A 168 -12.25 20.61 9.06
C ARG A 168 -13.48 21.47 8.78
N PHE A 169 -13.70 21.87 7.52
CA PHE A 169 -14.85 22.68 7.14
C PHE A 169 -16.15 21.88 7.03
N THR A 170 -16.09 20.58 6.73
CA THR A 170 -17.30 19.72 6.69
C THR A 170 -17.95 19.53 8.06
N VAL A 171 -17.20 19.75 9.16
CA VAL A 171 -17.69 19.58 10.54
C VAL A 171 -18.52 20.79 11.03
N ILE A 172 -18.55 21.91 10.31
CA ILE A 172 -19.21 23.16 10.75
C ILE A 172 -20.65 23.31 10.21
N ASN A 173 -21.17 22.37 9.43
CA ASN A 173 -22.57 22.37 9.02
C ASN A 173 -23.38 21.34 9.83
N VAL A 174 -23.75 21.71 11.06
CA VAL A 174 -24.87 21.13 11.81
C VAL A 174 -25.67 22.26 12.45
#